data_AF-A0A2D7J780-F1
#
_entry.id   AF-A0A2D7J780-F1
#
_cell.length_a   1.000
_cell.length_b   1.000
_cell.length_c   1.000
_cell.angle_alpha   90.00
_cell.angle_beta   90.00
_cell.angle_gamma   90.00
#
_symmetry.space_group_name_H-M   'P 1'
#
loop_
_entity.id
_entity.type
_entity.pdbx_description
1 polymer ?
#
loop_
_entity_poly.entity_id
_entity_poly.type
_entity_poly.pdbx_seq_one_letter_code
_entity_poly.pdbx_strand_id
1 'polypeptide(L)' 'MTELGELVEQLENPEIELETALKLYEEGVKLSSTIQKTLEDAEQRIVQVTQDGLVQEEDLSEEQ' A
#
# COMPACT_ATOMS: atom_id res chain seq x y z
N MET A 1 -1.61 6.12 -4.01
CA MET A 1 -0.56 5.78 -5.01
C MET A 1 0.11 7.02 -5.58
N THR A 2 -0.56 8.18 -5.63
CA THR A 2 -0.02 9.44 -6.16
C THR A 2 1.19 9.96 -5.36
N GLU A 3 1.12 10.02 -4.03
CA GLU A 3 2.21 10.59 -3.21
C GLU A 3 3.54 9.83 -3.31
N LEU A 4 3.54 8.50 -3.27
CA LEU A 4 4.79 7.72 -3.40
C LEU A 4 5.40 7.89 -4.80
N GLY A 5 4.57 7.93 -5.84
CA GLY A 5 5.02 8.11 -7.22
C GLY A 5 5.68 9.47 -7.44
N GLU A 6 5.05 10.54 -6.95
CA GLU A 6 5.59 11.90 -7.01
C GLU A 6 6.92 12.04 -6.25
N LEU A 7 7.08 11.30 -5.15
CA LEU A 7 8.32 11.28 -4.37
C LEU A 7 9.44 10.53 -5.09
N VAL A 8 9.13 9.40 -5.75
CA VAL A 8 10.09 8.68 -6.60
C VAL A 8 10.54 9.54 -7.78
N GLU A 9 9.62 10.23 -8.45
CA GLU A 9 9.95 11.11 -9.57
C GLU A 9 10.89 12.26 -9.15
N GLN A 10 10.70 12.80 -7.93
CA GLN A 10 11.62 13.80 -7.37
C GLN A 10 13.00 13.22 -7.03
N LEU A 11 13.08 11.98 -6.55
CA LEU A 11 14.35 11.28 -6.27
C LEU A 11 15.13 10.93 -7.54
N GLU A 12 14.47 10.79 -8.68
CA GLU A 12 15.10 10.52 -9.97
C GLU A 12 15.77 11.77 -10.58
N ASN A 13 15.52 12.96 -10.03
CA ASN A 13 16.17 14.19 -10.49
C ASN A 13 17.67 14.18 -10.15
N PRO A 14 18.59 14.20 -11.14
CA PRO A 14 20.03 14.18 -10.89
C PRO A 14 20.58 15.47 -10.25
N GLU A 15 19.81 16.57 -10.23
CA GLU A 15 20.20 17.85 -9.61
C GLU A 15 19.71 17.98 -8.16
N ILE A 16 19.15 16.91 -7.58
CA ILE A 16 18.65 16.96 -6.21
C ILE A 16 19.79 17.11 -5.19
N GLU A 17 19.63 18.05 -4.26
CA GLU A 17 20.53 18.20 -3.13
C GLU A 17 20.48 16.98 -2.21
N LEU A 18 21.64 16.53 -1.73
CA LEU A 18 21.75 15.31 -0.91
C LEU A 18 20.85 15.33 0.34
N GLU A 19 20.75 16.50 0.99
CA GLU A 19 19.89 16.66 2.16
C GLU A 19 18.41 16.48 1.81
N THR A 20 17.98 16.99 0.66
CA THR A 20 16.61 16.82 0.15
C THR A 20 16.35 15.37 -0.24
N ALA A 21 17.31 14.71 -0.90
CA ALA A 21 17.22 13.30 -1.26
C ALA A 21 17.06 12.40 -0.01
N LEU A 22 17.80 12.69 1.06
CA LEU A 22 17.68 11.98 2.33
C LEU A 22 16.29 12.15 2.96
N LYS A 23 15.75 13.38 2.98
CA LYS A 23 14.41 13.65 3.52
C LYS A 23 13.33 12.93 2.71
N LEU A 24 13.38 13.01 1.38
CA LEU A 24 12.43 12.31 0.51
C LEU A 24 12.53 10.80 0.71
N TYR A 25 13.74 10.24 0.79
CA TYR A 25 13.91 8.81 1.04
C TYR A 25 13.27 8.36 2.37
N GLU A 26 13.51 9.09 3.47
CA GLU A 26 12.90 8.78 4.78
C GLU A 26 11.37 8.83 4.71
N GLU A 27 10.82 9.82 4.02
CA GLU A 27 9.38 9.97 3.81
C GLU A 27 8.81 8.82 2.96
N GLY A 28 9.49 8.44 1.87
CA GLY A 28 9.10 7.32 1.01
C GLY A 28 9.09 5.98 1.74
N VAL A 29 10.09 5.72 2.61
CA VAL A 29 10.15 4.52 3.45
C VAL A 29 8.97 4.47 4.42
N LYS A 30 8.66 5.59 5.07
CA LYS A 30 7.54 5.69 6.01
C LYS A 30 6.19 5.48 5.31
N LEU A 31 6.02 6.06 4.13
CA LEU A 31 4.81 5.92 3.34
C LEU A 31 4.61 4.47 2.88
N SER A 32 5.69 3.84 2.39
CA SER A 32 5.70 2.44 1.98
C SER A 32 5.32 1.50 3.13
N SER A 33 5.90 1.70 4.32
CA SER A 33 5.56 0.93 5.52
C SER A 33 4.08 1.08 5.92
N THR A 34 3.53 2.30 5.78
CA THR A 34 2.11 2.56 6.10
C THR A 34 1.18 1.84 5.13
N ILE A 35 1.52 1.82 3.83
CA ILE A 35 0.75 1.11 2.81
C ILE A 35 0.79 -0.40 3.09
N GLN A 36 1.97 -0.97 3.36
CA GLN A 36 2.10 -2.39 3.70
C GLN A 36 1.23 -2.76 4.90
N LYS A 37 1.30 -1.98 5.97
CA LYS A 37 0.47 -2.22 7.15
C LYS A 37 -1.02 -2.15 6.85
N THR A 38 -1.43 -1.20 6.03
CA THR A 38 -2.83 -1.06 5.61
C THR A 38 -3.30 -2.29 4.82
N LEU A 39 -2.44 -2.82 3.95
CA LEU A 39 -2.72 -4.04 3.20
C LEU A 39 -2.81 -5.26 4.13
N GLU A 40 -1.86 -5.41 5.07
CA GLU A 40 -1.89 -6.47 6.08
C GLU A 40 -3.15 -6.42 6.93
N ASP A 41 -3.55 -5.23 7.40
CA ASP A 41 -4.77 -5.03 8.18
C ASP A 41 -6.03 -5.40 7.37
N ALA A 42 -6.04 -5.07 6.07
CA ALA A 42 -7.13 -5.45 5.17
C ALA A 42 -7.19 -6.97 4.94
N GLU A 43 -6.05 -7.63 4.73
CA GLU A 43 -5.96 -9.09 4.61
C GLU A 43 -6.44 -9.79 5.89
N GLN A 44 -5.98 -9.33 7.06
CA GLN A 44 -6.43 -9.85 8.35
C GLN A 44 -7.93 -9.69 8.54
N ARG A 45 -8.49 -8.56 8.12
CA ARG A 45 -9.94 -8.33 8.19
C ARG A 45 -10.71 -9.26 7.27
N ILE A 46 -10.20 -9.54 6.06
CA ILE A 46 -10.81 -10.54 5.17
C ILE A 46 -10.80 -11.91 5.85
N VAL A 47 -9.67 -12.34 6.42
CA VAL A 47 -9.55 -13.62 7.13
C VAL A 47 -10.50 -13.71 8.33
N GLN A 48 -10.66 -12.64 9.10
CA GLN A 48 -11.61 -12.61 10.22
C GLN A 48 -13.05 -12.75 9.73
N VAL A 49 -13.45 -12.01 8.69
CA VAL A 49 -14.82 -12.08 8.14
C VAL A 49 -15.10 -13.45 7.52
N THR A 50 -14.11 -14.10 6.90
CA THR A 50 -14.27 -15.47 6.36
C THR A 50 -14.26 -16.54 7.45
N GLN A 51 -13.44 -16.41 8.51
CA GLN A 51 -13.43 -17.35 9.65
C GLN A 51 -14.65 -17.23 10.55
N ASP A 52 -15.19 -16.03 10.75
CA ASP A 52 -16.40 -15.78 11.53
C ASP A 52 -17.70 -16.13 10.77
N GLY A 53 -17.58 -16.69 9.56
CA GLY A 53 -18.71 -17.24 8.79
C GLY A 53 -19.61 -16.17 8.15
N LEU A 54 -19.13 -14.94 7.99
CA LEU A 54 -19.91 -13.82 7.42
C LEU A 54 -19.76 -13.65 5.90
N VAL A 55 -19.01 -14.54 5.23
CA VAL A 55 -19.00 -14.63 3.76
C VAL A 55 -19.55 -15.98 3.35
N GLN A 56 -20.78 -15.98 2.82
CA GLN A 56 -21.34 -17.12 2.11
C GLN A 56 -20.73 -17.09 0.71
N GLU A 57 -19.96 -18.13 0.36
CA GLU A 57 -19.27 -18.30 -0.92
C GLU A 57 -20.24 -18.59 -2.11
N GLU A 58 -21.46 -18.04 -2.09
CA GLU A 58 -22.56 -18.37 -3.01
C GLU A 58 -22.94 -17.26 -4.02
N ASP A 59 -22.03 -16.37 -4.41
CA ASP A 59 -22.39 -15.32 -5.41
C ASP A 59 -21.33 -15.05 -6.51
N LEU A 60 -20.43 -16.01 -6.77
CA LEU A 60 -19.49 -15.93 -7.91
C LEU A 60 -19.44 -17.17 -8.79
N SER A 61 -20.45 -18.04 -8.72
CA SER A 61 -20.61 -19.17 -9.64
C SER A 61 -22.05 -19.36 -10.13
N GLU A 62 -22.70 -18.27 -10.55
CA GLU A 62 -23.79 -18.37 -11.51
C GLU A 62 -23.39 -17.63 -12.78
N GLU A 63 -22.80 -18.35 -13.73
CA GLU A 63 -23.23 -18.34 -15.13
C GLU A 63 -22.69 -19.61 -15.81
N GLN A 64 -23.62 -20.28 -16.49
CA GLN A 64 -23.64 -21.69 -16.89
C GLN A 64 -22.64 -22.07 -17.98
#